data_AF-A0A969SSH1-F1
#
_entry.id   AF-A0A969SSH1-F1
#
_cell.length_a   1.000
_cell.length_b   1.000
_cell.length_c   1.000
_cell.angle_alpha   90.00
_cell.angle_beta   90.00
_cell.angle_gamma   90.00
#
_symmetry.space_group_name_H-M   'P 1'
#
loop_
_entity.id
_entity.type
_entity.pdbx_description
1 polymer ?
#
loop_
_entity_poly.entity_id
_entity_poly.type
_entity_poly.pdbx_seq_one_letter_code
_entity_poly.pdbx_strand_id
1 'polypeptide(L)'
;MKFSSRKEFQKMSKKIYAASLYNGWLKEICAHMDYKQKPNYYWNNIENCRMEALKYKTKTEFIRKSSYCYYRSLKNGWLSNICKHMINIGDRYNKCVYVYEFNDNHAYVGLTYNMNLRIANRKRSKSDAVTIHINKTGLEPIIKKLTEYISVDEAIKLEYEYLQQYKNSGWVLLNRSKTGGIGSTSPKWNYMLAKRVSRQYPTITEFEENNRKLFEISKRSGWLESFYE
;
A
#
# COMPACT_ATOMS: atom_id res chain seq x y z
N MET A 1 22.18 -36.54 -18.47
CA MET A 1 22.36 -35.09 -18.31
C MET A 1 21.33 -34.59 -17.32
N LYS A 2 21.73 -34.06 -16.15
CA LYS A 2 20.86 -33.87 -14.97
C LYS A 2 20.28 -32.47 -14.80
N PHE A 3 20.72 -31.47 -15.57
CA PHE A 3 20.36 -30.07 -15.35
C PHE A 3 20.00 -29.37 -16.65
N SER A 4 18.91 -28.59 -16.62
CA SER A 4 18.34 -27.90 -17.79
C SER A 4 18.85 -26.46 -17.98
N SER A 5 19.57 -25.92 -16.98
CA SER A 5 20.14 -24.57 -17.06
C SER A 5 21.41 -24.41 -16.21
N ARG A 6 22.28 -23.49 -16.61
CA ARG A 6 23.52 -23.18 -15.87
C ARG A 6 23.27 -22.75 -14.43
N LYS A 7 22.17 -22.03 -14.18
CA LYS A 7 21.78 -21.59 -12.82
C LYS A 7 21.37 -22.77 -11.94
N GLU A 8 20.67 -23.74 -12.52
CA GLU A 8 20.31 -24.99 -11.83
C GLU A 8 21.55 -25.83 -11.53
N PHE A 9 22.44 -25.98 -12.52
CA PHE A 9 23.73 -26.67 -12.36
C PHE A 9 24.59 -26.04 -11.25
N GLN A 10 24.72 -24.72 -11.23
CA GLN A 10 25.43 -23.99 -10.17
C GLN A 10 24.81 -24.25 -8.79
N LYS A 11 23.48 -24.20 -8.68
CA LYS A 11 22.78 -24.34 -7.39
C LYS A 11 22.89 -25.75 -6.83
N MET A 12 22.70 -26.75 -7.69
CA MET A 12 22.60 -28.17 -7.29
C MET A 12 23.97 -28.85 -7.21
N SER A 13 24.97 -28.36 -7.95
CA SER A 13 26.30 -28.96 -8.04
C SER A 13 27.42 -27.94 -7.83
N LYS A 14 27.35 -27.16 -6.72
CA LYS A 14 28.27 -26.05 -6.43
C LYS A 14 29.76 -26.39 -6.56
N LYS A 15 30.19 -27.54 -6.00
CA LYS A 15 31.60 -27.97 -6.05
C LYS A 15 32.05 -28.26 -7.48
N ILE A 16 31.23 -28.96 -8.25
CA ILE A 16 31.50 -29.30 -9.64
C ILE A 16 31.52 -28.03 -10.48
N TYR A 17 30.54 -27.15 -10.31
CA TYR A 17 30.50 -25.86 -10.99
C TYR A 17 31.76 -25.02 -10.73
N ALA A 18 32.21 -24.94 -9.47
CA ALA A 18 33.42 -24.21 -9.11
C ALA A 18 34.68 -24.82 -9.76
N ALA A 19 34.82 -26.14 -9.75
CA ALA A 19 35.91 -26.84 -10.41
C ALA A 19 35.88 -26.63 -11.94
N SER A 20 34.71 -26.72 -12.57
CA SER A 20 34.53 -26.47 -14.01
C SER A 20 34.85 -25.02 -14.39
N LEU A 21 34.56 -24.06 -13.52
CA LEU A 21 34.90 -22.66 -13.72
C LEU A 21 36.41 -22.44 -13.60
N TYR A 22 37.04 -22.98 -12.55
CA TYR A 22 38.49 -22.86 -12.31
C TYR A 22 39.32 -23.47 -13.45
N ASN A 23 38.88 -24.62 -13.96
CA ASN A 23 39.57 -25.34 -15.04
C ASN A 23 39.13 -24.95 -16.45
N GLY A 24 38.22 -23.96 -16.61
CA GLY A 24 37.74 -23.52 -17.93
C GLY A 24 36.75 -24.46 -18.65
N TRP A 25 36.46 -25.65 -18.12
CA TRP A 25 35.54 -26.65 -18.69
C TRP A 25 34.06 -26.24 -18.71
N LEU A 26 33.72 -25.10 -18.10
CA LEU A 26 32.33 -24.67 -17.95
C LEU A 26 31.63 -24.48 -19.30
N LYS A 27 32.34 -24.04 -20.35
CA LYS A 27 31.76 -23.85 -21.69
C LYS A 27 31.31 -25.18 -22.31
N GLU A 28 32.11 -26.22 -22.16
CA GLU A 28 31.87 -27.56 -22.71
C GLU A 28 30.79 -28.28 -21.90
N ILE A 29 30.92 -28.27 -20.57
CA ILE A 29 29.97 -28.93 -19.65
C ILE A 29 28.58 -28.30 -19.77
N CYS A 30 28.49 -27.01 -20.06
CA CYS A 30 27.21 -26.31 -20.22
C CYS A 30 26.85 -26.03 -21.69
N ALA A 31 27.45 -26.72 -22.66
CA ALA A 31 27.16 -26.52 -24.09
C ALA A 31 25.73 -26.95 -24.47
N HIS A 32 25.21 -27.98 -23.80
CA HIS A 32 23.85 -28.50 -23.98
C HIS A 32 22.78 -27.75 -23.19
N MET A 33 23.15 -26.71 -22.43
CA MET A 33 22.22 -25.96 -21.59
C MET A 33 21.77 -24.69 -22.31
N ASP A 34 20.47 -24.51 -22.49
CA ASP A 34 19.91 -23.32 -23.13
C ASP A 34 20.34 -22.03 -22.44
N TYR A 35 20.90 -21.11 -23.23
CA TYR A 35 21.31 -19.80 -22.76
C TYR A 35 20.09 -18.90 -22.59
N LYS A 36 19.50 -18.91 -21.38
CA LYS A 36 18.31 -18.09 -21.05
C LYS A 36 18.59 -16.57 -20.98
N GLN A 37 19.82 -16.12 -21.21
CA GLN A 37 20.13 -14.70 -21.20
C GLN A 37 19.77 -14.08 -22.55
N LYS A 38 19.08 -12.95 -22.48
CA LYS A 38 18.78 -12.14 -23.66
C LYS A 38 20.09 -11.59 -24.26
N PRO A 39 20.16 -11.38 -25.59
CA PRO A 39 21.33 -10.79 -26.22
C PRO A 39 21.72 -9.45 -25.59
N ASN A 40 22.99 -9.07 -25.76
CA ASN A 40 23.44 -7.73 -25.41
C ASN A 40 22.55 -6.68 -26.07
N TYR A 41 22.25 -5.60 -25.35
CA TYR A 41 21.39 -4.50 -25.82
C TYR A 41 19.93 -4.86 -26.13
N TYR A 42 19.45 -6.07 -25.81
CA TYR A 42 18.06 -6.46 -26.02
C TYR A 42 17.05 -5.44 -25.44
N TRP A 43 17.36 -4.89 -24.26
CA TRP A 43 16.53 -3.89 -23.57
C TRP A 43 16.82 -2.44 -23.98
N ASN A 44 17.72 -2.20 -24.93
CA ASN A 44 17.89 -0.89 -25.58
C ASN A 44 16.88 -0.69 -26.73
N ASN A 45 15.92 -1.60 -26.88
CA ASN A 45 14.84 -1.50 -27.85
C ASN A 45 13.51 -1.26 -27.12
N ILE A 46 12.83 -0.18 -27.46
CA ILE A 46 11.56 0.23 -26.82
C ILE A 46 10.46 -0.82 -26.98
N GLU A 47 10.39 -1.50 -28.12
CA GLU A 47 9.34 -2.48 -28.41
C GLU A 47 9.52 -3.75 -27.55
N ASN A 48 10.76 -4.21 -27.38
CA ASN A 48 11.07 -5.28 -26.42
C ASN A 48 10.65 -4.90 -25.00
N CYS A 49 10.95 -3.67 -24.58
CA CYS A 49 10.54 -3.17 -23.27
C CYS A 49 9.01 -3.04 -23.15
N ARG A 50 8.32 -2.60 -24.20
CA ARG A 50 6.86 -2.49 -24.26
C ARG A 50 6.20 -3.85 -24.10
N MET A 51 6.62 -4.84 -24.88
CA MET A 51 6.10 -6.21 -24.82
C MET A 51 6.35 -6.87 -23.46
N GLU A 52 7.49 -6.58 -22.84
CA GLU A 52 7.77 -7.04 -21.49
C GLU A 52 6.90 -6.34 -20.44
N ALA A 53 6.74 -5.02 -20.53
CA ALA A 53 5.92 -4.23 -19.62
C ALA A 53 4.43 -4.65 -19.64
N LEU A 54 3.91 -5.06 -20.81
CA LEU A 54 2.53 -5.56 -20.96
C LEU A 54 2.21 -6.81 -20.12
N LYS A 55 3.24 -7.54 -19.65
CA LYS A 55 3.05 -8.72 -18.78
C LYS A 55 2.66 -8.37 -17.34
N TYR A 56 2.80 -7.11 -16.94
CA TYR A 56 2.66 -6.69 -15.55
C TYR A 56 1.52 -5.69 -15.38
N LYS A 57 0.76 -5.84 -14.30
CA LYS A 57 -0.40 -4.98 -14.00
C LYS A 57 -0.02 -3.73 -13.23
N THR A 58 1.12 -3.76 -12.53
CA THR A 58 1.58 -2.65 -11.68
C THR A 58 3.08 -2.40 -11.89
N LYS A 59 3.52 -1.15 -11.65
CA LYS A 59 4.94 -0.78 -11.71
C LYS A 59 5.78 -1.59 -10.73
N THR A 60 5.27 -1.86 -9.53
CA THR A 60 5.96 -2.67 -8.52
C THR A 60 6.23 -4.10 -9.01
N GLU A 61 5.26 -4.73 -9.67
CA GLU A 61 5.47 -6.04 -10.29
C GLU A 61 6.51 -5.98 -11.40
N PHE A 62 6.45 -4.95 -12.25
CA PHE A 62 7.38 -4.76 -13.35
C PHE A 62 8.81 -4.58 -12.85
N ILE A 63 9.04 -3.72 -11.85
CA ILE A 63 10.35 -3.52 -11.22
C ILE A 63 10.85 -4.82 -10.60
N ARG A 64 10.01 -5.55 -9.85
CA ARG A 64 10.44 -6.75 -9.12
C ARG A 64 10.78 -7.91 -10.05
N LYS A 65 10.02 -8.08 -11.14
CA LYS A 65 10.17 -9.23 -12.05
C LYS A 65 11.07 -8.92 -13.25
N SER A 66 11.20 -7.65 -13.64
CA SER A 66 11.96 -7.20 -14.81
C SER A 66 12.70 -5.88 -14.54
N SER A 67 13.48 -5.85 -13.46
CA SER A 67 14.19 -4.65 -12.99
C SER A 67 15.10 -4.01 -14.03
N TYR A 68 15.81 -4.82 -14.82
CA TYR A 68 16.72 -4.32 -15.85
C TYR A 68 15.97 -3.64 -17.01
N CYS A 69 14.85 -4.22 -17.44
CA CYS A 69 13.96 -3.62 -18.42
C CYS A 69 13.41 -2.28 -17.90
N TYR A 70 12.87 -2.28 -16.68
CA TYR A 70 12.37 -1.06 -16.04
C TYR A 70 13.43 0.05 -15.98
N TYR A 71 14.65 -0.26 -15.51
CA TYR A 71 15.72 0.72 -15.41
C TYR A 71 16.14 1.27 -16.78
N ARG A 72 16.23 0.41 -17.80
CA ARG A 72 16.51 0.85 -19.17
C ARG A 72 15.40 1.76 -19.69
N SER A 73 14.14 1.41 -19.47
CA SER A 73 13.01 2.27 -19.85
C SER A 73 12.97 3.58 -19.08
N LEU A 74 13.35 3.60 -17.80
CA LEU A 74 13.48 4.82 -17.00
C LEU A 74 14.57 5.73 -17.57
N LYS A 75 15.76 5.20 -17.81
CA LYS A 75 16.91 5.94 -18.34
C LYS A 75 16.61 6.57 -19.71
N ASN A 76 15.80 5.90 -20.53
CA ASN A 76 15.41 6.38 -21.86
C ASN A 76 14.07 7.14 -21.88
N GLY A 77 13.43 7.39 -20.73
CA GLY A 77 12.16 8.14 -20.66
C GLY A 77 10.93 7.41 -21.21
N TRP A 78 10.98 6.09 -21.41
CA TRP A 78 9.91 5.31 -22.04
C TRP A 78 8.75 4.94 -21.09
N LEU A 79 8.94 5.05 -19.78
CA LEU A 79 7.96 4.59 -18.78
C LEU A 79 6.58 5.23 -18.94
N SER A 80 6.51 6.51 -19.32
CA SER A 80 5.24 7.22 -19.52
C SER A 80 4.40 6.60 -20.64
N ASN A 81 5.02 5.92 -21.60
CA ASN A 81 4.34 5.24 -22.70
C ASN A 81 4.09 3.75 -22.40
N ILE A 82 5.14 3.01 -22.02
CA ILE A 82 5.05 1.56 -21.88
C ILE A 82 4.32 1.10 -20.61
N CYS A 83 4.12 1.98 -19.63
CA CYS A 83 3.42 1.67 -18.39
C CYS A 83 2.03 2.31 -18.29
N LYS A 84 1.46 2.85 -19.38
CA LYS A 84 0.13 3.50 -19.36
C LYS A 84 -0.99 2.59 -18.87
N HIS A 85 -0.91 1.29 -19.16
CA HIS A 85 -1.88 0.28 -18.74
C HIS A 85 -1.73 -0.14 -17.27
N MET A 86 -0.64 0.25 -16.60
CA MET A 86 -0.36 -0.19 -15.25
C MET A 86 -1.18 0.60 -14.24
N ILE A 87 -1.83 -0.13 -13.35
CA ILE A 87 -2.64 0.43 -12.28
C ILE A 87 -1.71 1.10 -11.26
N ASN A 88 -2.00 2.35 -10.95
CA ASN A 88 -1.34 3.04 -9.86
C ASN A 88 -1.80 2.44 -8.52
N ILE A 89 -0.84 2.05 -7.68
CA ILE A 89 -1.07 1.58 -6.33
C ILE A 89 -0.13 2.33 -5.40
N GLY A 90 -0.58 2.55 -4.16
CA GLY A 90 0.27 3.08 -3.11
C GLY A 90 1.16 2.00 -2.50
N ASP A 91 1.68 2.31 -1.32
CA ASP A 91 2.53 1.43 -0.54
C ASP A 91 2.24 1.61 0.98
N ARG A 92 3.17 1.20 1.85
CA ARG A 92 3.02 1.35 3.30
C ARG A 92 2.98 2.81 3.76
N TYR A 93 3.60 3.71 3.01
CA TYR A 93 3.71 5.15 3.26
C TYR A 93 2.70 5.94 2.44
N ASN A 94 2.24 5.42 1.31
CA ASN A 94 1.28 6.09 0.43
C ASN A 94 -0.06 5.35 0.39
N LYS A 95 -1.13 5.98 0.86
CA LYS A 95 -2.48 5.39 0.94
C LYS A 95 -3.52 6.32 0.34
N CYS A 96 -4.60 5.75 -0.18
CA CYS A 96 -5.79 6.50 -0.54
C CYS A 96 -6.88 6.31 0.52
N VAL A 97 -7.70 7.32 0.69
CA VAL A 97 -8.99 7.20 1.39
C VAL A 97 -10.02 6.67 0.40
N TYR A 98 -10.85 5.75 0.84
CA TYR A 98 -11.97 5.24 0.08
C TYR A 98 -13.19 5.08 0.97
N VAL A 99 -14.35 4.90 0.36
CA VAL A 99 -15.62 4.67 1.05
C VAL A 99 -16.40 3.54 0.39
N TYR A 100 -17.13 2.80 1.22
CA TYR A 100 -18.26 1.95 0.82
C TYR A 100 -19.53 2.67 1.24
N GLU A 101 -20.41 2.96 0.29
CA GLU A 101 -21.72 3.57 0.53
C GLU A 101 -22.81 2.55 0.23
N PHE A 102 -23.77 2.42 1.13
CA PHE A 102 -24.96 1.59 0.95
C PHE A 102 -26.19 2.47 0.69
N ASN A 103 -27.20 1.92 0.03
CA ASN A 103 -28.44 2.65 -0.29
C ASN A 103 -29.32 2.91 0.95
N ASP A 104 -29.04 2.27 2.09
CA ASP A 104 -29.68 2.49 3.38
C ASP A 104 -28.93 3.53 4.25
N ASN A 105 -28.19 4.43 3.61
CA ASN A 105 -27.39 5.49 4.23
C ASN A 105 -26.33 5.00 5.24
N HIS A 106 -25.85 3.76 5.08
CA HIS A 106 -24.67 3.29 5.81
C HIS A 106 -23.39 3.54 5.02
N ALA A 107 -22.31 3.91 5.71
CA ALA A 107 -21.01 4.11 5.08
C ALA A 107 -19.85 3.52 5.89
N TYR A 108 -18.84 3.02 5.19
CA TYR A 108 -17.55 2.66 5.78
C TYR A 108 -16.44 3.42 5.07
N VAL A 109 -15.71 4.26 5.80
CA VAL A 109 -14.55 5.00 5.29
C VAL A 109 -13.28 4.26 5.70
N GLY A 110 -12.29 4.13 4.83
CA GLY A 110 -11.05 3.46 5.20
C GLY A 110 -9.84 3.86 4.37
N LEU A 111 -8.67 3.44 4.85
CA LEU A 111 -7.40 3.60 4.14
C LEU A 111 -6.96 2.31 3.44
N THR A 112 -6.46 2.42 2.21
CA THR A 112 -5.79 1.31 1.51
C THR A 112 -4.69 1.82 0.60
N TYR A 113 -3.68 0.98 0.35
CA TYR A 113 -2.68 1.25 -0.68
C TYR A 113 -3.00 0.53 -2.00
N ASN A 114 -3.98 -0.38 -1.98
CA ASN A 114 -4.38 -1.14 -3.16
C ASN A 114 -5.89 -1.40 -3.10
N MET A 115 -6.64 -0.70 -3.97
CA MET A 115 -8.10 -0.82 -4.06
C MET A 115 -8.54 -2.21 -4.50
N ASN A 116 -7.91 -2.77 -5.54
CA ASN A 116 -8.27 -4.10 -6.06
C ASN A 116 -8.07 -5.19 -5.01
N LEU A 117 -6.96 -5.12 -4.27
CA LEU A 117 -6.70 -6.04 -3.17
C LEU A 117 -7.69 -5.85 -2.02
N ARG A 118 -8.09 -4.61 -1.71
CA ARG A 118 -9.12 -4.34 -0.69
C ARG A 118 -10.44 -4.99 -1.06
N ILE A 119 -10.87 -4.86 -2.31
CA ILE A 119 -12.12 -5.46 -2.83
C ILE A 119 -12.02 -6.99 -2.80
N ALA A 120 -10.91 -7.56 -3.27
CA ALA A 120 -10.71 -9.01 -3.30
C ALA A 120 -10.64 -9.63 -1.90
N ASN A 121 -9.98 -8.98 -0.94
CA ASN A 121 -9.86 -9.49 0.42
C ASN A 121 -11.21 -9.53 1.16
N ARG A 122 -12.14 -8.63 0.84
CA ARG A 122 -13.49 -8.64 1.45
C ARG A 122 -14.28 -9.89 1.09
N LYS A 123 -14.17 -10.38 -0.15
CA LYS A 123 -14.81 -11.65 -0.56
C LYS A 123 -14.42 -12.85 0.32
N ARG A 124 -13.33 -12.74 1.09
CA ARG A 124 -12.81 -13.79 1.97
C ARG A 124 -13.10 -13.52 3.45
N SER A 125 -13.36 -12.27 3.83
CA SER A 125 -13.49 -11.85 5.22
C SER A 125 -14.95 -11.95 5.66
N LYS A 126 -15.23 -12.75 6.69
CA LYS A 126 -16.60 -12.89 7.22
C LYS A 126 -16.91 -11.92 8.37
N SER A 127 -15.91 -11.22 8.90
CA SER A 127 -16.00 -10.50 10.17
C SER A 127 -15.75 -9.00 10.09
N ASP A 128 -15.43 -8.45 8.92
CA ASP A 128 -15.30 -7.00 8.76
C ASP A 128 -16.68 -6.32 8.69
N ALA A 129 -16.74 -5.05 9.13
CA ALA A 129 -17.99 -4.33 9.31
C ALA A 129 -18.83 -4.20 8.03
N VAL A 130 -18.19 -4.02 6.87
CA VAL A 130 -18.88 -3.95 5.58
C VAL A 130 -19.50 -5.29 5.24
N THR A 131 -18.74 -6.39 5.36
CA THR A 131 -19.28 -7.74 5.10
C THR A 131 -20.38 -8.13 6.08
N ILE A 132 -20.27 -7.74 7.35
CA ILE A 132 -21.33 -7.95 8.34
C ILE A 132 -22.60 -7.21 7.91
N HIS A 133 -22.49 -5.97 7.43
CA HIS A 133 -23.64 -5.21 6.95
C HIS A 133 -24.27 -5.86 5.72
N ILE A 134 -23.46 -6.22 4.71
CA ILE A 134 -23.91 -6.94 3.50
C ILE A 134 -24.68 -8.21 3.90
N ASN A 135 -24.14 -9.04 4.79
CA ASN A 135 -24.79 -10.29 5.20
C ASN A 135 -26.09 -10.06 5.98
N LYS A 136 -26.19 -8.95 6.71
CA LYS A 136 -27.37 -8.61 7.51
C LYS A 136 -28.50 -8.04 6.65
N THR A 137 -28.18 -7.20 5.66
CA THR A 137 -29.16 -6.43 4.89
C THR A 137 -29.38 -6.97 3.47
N GLY A 138 -28.44 -7.74 2.93
CA GLY A 138 -28.43 -8.15 1.53
C GLY A 138 -28.07 -7.03 0.56
N LEU A 139 -27.67 -5.86 1.05
CA LEU A 139 -27.37 -4.69 0.23
C LEU A 139 -25.93 -4.73 -0.29
N GLU A 140 -25.77 -4.37 -1.56
CA GLU A 140 -24.45 -4.23 -2.18
C GLU A 140 -23.99 -2.76 -2.14
N PRO A 141 -22.76 -2.48 -1.67
CA PRO A 141 -22.26 -1.12 -1.57
C PRO A 141 -21.65 -0.61 -2.88
N ILE A 142 -21.74 0.71 -3.08
CA ILE A 142 -20.95 1.45 -4.08
C ILE A 142 -19.59 1.79 -3.46
N ILE A 143 -18.51 1.47 -4.18
CA ILE A 143 -17.13 1.69 -3.73
C ILE A 143 -16.55 2.90 -4.45
N LYS A 144 -16.08 3.90 -3.70
CA LYS A 144 -15.47 5.12 -4.26
C LYS A 144 -14.07 5.34 -3.70
N LYS A 145 -13.11 5.64 -4.57
CA LYS A 145 -11.78 6.16 -4.19
C LYS A 145 -11.93 7.66 -4.02
N LEU A 146 -11.72 8.16 -2.80
CA LEU A 146 -11.96 9.56 -2.44
C LEU A 146 -10.74 10.45 -2.70
N THR A 147 -9.53 9.88 -2.59
CA THR A 147 -8.28 10.62 -2.77
C THR A 147 -7.33 9.83 -3.67
N GLU A 148 -6.35 10.51 -4.27
CA GLU A 148 -5.17 9.81 -4.78
C GLU A 148 -4.36 9.15 -3.64
N TYR A 149 -3.33 8.39 -4.00
CA TYR A 149 -2.40 7.85 -3.01
C TYR A 149 -1.52 8.99 -2.51
N ILE A 150 -1.74 9.38 -1.26
CA ILE A 150 -1.05 10.46 -0.55
C ILE A 150 -0.30 9.90 0.65
N SER A 151 0.50 10.73 1.33
CA SER A 151 1.23 10.27 2.51
C SER A 151 0.28 9.71 3.57
N VAL A 152 0.74 8.71 4.32
CA VAL A 152 -0.09 8.02 5.32
C VAL A 152 -0.62 8.98 6.39
N ASP A 153 0.17 10.00 6.75
CA ASP A 153 -0.23 11.00 7.74
C ASP A 153 -1.35 11.91 7.21
N GLU A 154 -1.25 12.36 5.96
CA GLU A 154 -2.33 13.11 5.30
C GLU A 154 -3.58 12.23 5.10
N ALA A 155 -3.39 10.96 4.72
CA ALA A 155 -4.49 10.02 4.53
C ALA A 155 -5.27 9.80 5.84
N ILE A 156 -4.60 9.68 6.98
CA ILE A 156 -5.24 9.58 8.31
C ILE A 156 -6.04 10.85 8.62
N LYS A 157 -5.49 12.03 8.32
CA LYS A 157 -6.20 13.30 8.52
C LYS A 157 -7.47 13.36 7.68
N LEU A 158 -7.38 13.04 6.38
CA LEU A 158 -8.52 13.05 5.47
C LEU A 158 -9.55 11.96 5.80
N GLU A 159 -9.14 10.76 6.22
CA GLU A 159 -10.07 9.71 6.69
C GLU A 159 -10.97 10.25 7.80
N TYR A 160 -10.40 10.97 8.77
CA TYR A 160 -11.19 11.60 9.81
C TYR A 160 -12.13 12.66 9.27
N GLU A 161 -11.66 13.53 8.37
CA GLU A 161 -12.48 14.60 7.78
C GLU A 161 -13.68 14.02 7.01
N TYR A 162 -13.46 12.99 6.21
CA TYR A 162 -14.55 12.27 5.54
C TYR A 162 -15.50 11.62 6.53
N LEU A 163 -15.02 10.97 7.60
CA LEU A 163 -15.90 10.42 8.64
C LEU A 163 -16.83 11.50 9.21
N GLN A 164 -16.32 12.70 9.52
CA GLN A 164 -17.17 13.80 9.99
C GLN A 164 -18.14 14.29 8.92
N GLN A 165 -17.71 14.40 7.66
CA GLN A 165 -18.59 14.80 6.57
C GLN A 165 -19.76 13.83 6.39
N TYR A 166 -19.51 12.52 6.33
CA TYR A 166 -20.57 11.51 6.23
C TYR A 166 -21.50 11.56 7.44
N LYS A 167 -20.96 11.68 8.65
CA LYS A 167 -21.76 11.81 9.88
C LYS A 167 -22.66 13.05 9.87
N ASN A 168 -22.11 14.21 9.50
CA ASN A 168 -22.86 15.48 9.43
C ASN A 168 -23.91 15.47 8.32
N SER A 169 -23.67 14.70 7.26
CA SER A 169 -24.63 14.46 6.17
C SER A 169 -25.68 13.38 6.51
N GLY A 170 -25.76 12.93 7.76
CA GLY A 170 -26.79 11.99 8.24
C GLY A 170 -26.52 10.51 7.95
N TRP A 171 -25.30 10.14 7.54
CA TRP A 171 -24.95 8.73 7.31
C TRP A 171 -24.63 8.00 8.62
N VAL A 172 -24.98 6.71 8.66
CA VAL A 172 -24.61 5.80 9.74
C VAL A 172 -23.26 5.15 9.42
N LEU A 173 -22.25 5.44 10.24
CA LEU A 173 -20.90 4.94 10.02
C LEU A 173 -20.71 3.51 10.56
N LEU A 174 -20.32 2.59 9.68
CA LEU A 174 -19.97 1.20 10.00
C LEU A 174 -18.58 1.04 10.60
N ASN A 175 -17.74 2.08 10.55
CA ASN A 175 -16.43 2.09 11.17
C ASN A 175 -16.58 1.75 12.66
N ARG A 176 -16.01 0.62 13.09
CA ARG A 176 -15.95 0.31 14.52
C ARG A 176 -15.17 1.43 15.22
N SER A 177 -15.80 2.10 16.18
CA SER A 177 -15.10 2.90 17.17
C SER A 177 -13.99 2.04 17.79
N LYS A 178 -12.82 2.62 18.06
CA LYS A 178 -11.78 1.94 18.87
C LYS A 178 -12.29 1.77 20.31
N THR A 179 -13.22 0.85 20.54
CA THR A 179 -13.69 0.46 21.87
C THR A 179 -13.85 -1.05 21.87
N GLY A 180 -12.90 -1.72 22.52
CA GLY A 180 -12.83 -3.17 22.69
C GLY A 180 -11.38 -3.64 22.66
N GLY A 181 -10.73 -3.70 23.83
CA GLY A 181 -9.29 -3.92 23.98
C GLY A 181 -8.81 -5.34 23.69
N ILE A 182 -7.53 -5.43 23.35
CA ILE A 182 -6.44 -6.20 24.01
C ILE A 182 -5.25 -6.14 23.05
N GLY A 183 -4.12 -5.59 23.53
CA GLY A 183 -2.87 -5.49 22.78
C GLY A 183 -2.32 -4.08 22.69
N SER A 184 -1.84 -3.56 23.82
CA SER A 184 -0.83 -2.51 23.97
C SER A 184 -0.44 -1.71 22.71
N THR A 185 -1.10 -0.57 22.52
CA THR A 185 -0.43 0.73 22.46
C THR A 185 -1.50 1.78 22.65
N SER A 186 -1.34 2.68 23.63
CA SER A 186 -2.20 3.85 23.77
C SER A 186 -2.38 4.54 22.41
N PRO A 187 -3.52 5.19 22.13
CA PRO A 187 -3.67 5.97 20.90
C PRO A 187 -2.45 6.90 20.76
N LYS A 188 -1.65 6.72 19.70
CA LYS A 188 -0.59 7.68 19.37
C LYS A 188 -1.30 8.97 18.98
N TRP A 189 -1.43 9.87 19.94
CA TRP A 189 -1.88 11.23 19.69
C TRP A 189 -0.86 11.88 18.76
N ASN A 190 -1.33 12.38 17.63
CA ASN A 190 -0.54 13.27 16.77
C ASN A 190 -1.03 14.71 16.97
N TYR A 191 -0.19 15.67 16.60
CA TYR A 191 -0.43 17.10 16.80
C TYR A 191 -1.83 17.54 16.35
N MET A 192 -2.24 17.12 15.14
CA MET A 192 -3.52 17.49 14.54
C MET A 192 -4.72 16.99 15.35
N LEU A 193 -4.68 15.74 15.81
CA LEU A 193 -5.76 15.16 16.61
C LEU A 193 -5.82 15.81 18.00
N ALA A 194 -4.65 16.09 18.59
CA ALA A 194 -4.55 16.77 19.87
C ALA A 194 -5.12 18.21 19.79
N LYS A 195 -4.73 18.98 18.77
CA LYS A 195 -5.25 20.34 18.51
C LYS A 195 -6.75 20.37 18.24
N ARG A 196 -7.28 19.36 17.56
CA ARG A 196 -8.74 19.27 17.30
C ARG A 196 -9.52 19.02 18.59
N VAL A 197 -9.04 18.11 19.44
CA VAL A 197 -9.71 17.80 20.71
C VAL A 197 -9.57 18.97 21.69
N SER A 198 -8.41 19.63 21.76
CA SER A 198 -8.24 20.80 22.63
C SER A 198 -9.21 21.93 22.26
N ARG A 199 -9.48 22.16 20.96
CA ARG A 199 -10.44 23.16 20.47
C ARG A 199 -11.91 22.94 20.88
N GLN A 200 -12.25 21.77 21.42
CA GLN A 200 -13.58 21.56 22.01
C GLN A 200 -13.72 22.24 23.37
N TYR A 201 -12.61 22.63 23.98
CA TYR A 201 -12.54 23.31 25.26
C TYR A 201 -12.10 24.76 25.04
N PRO A 202 -12.96 25.74 25.37
CA PRO A 202 -12.68 27.18 25.26
C PRO A 202 -11.34 27.62 25.85
N THR A 203 -10.88 26.99 26.94
CA THR A 203 -9.64 27.36 27.63
C THR A 203 -8.72 26.16 27.85
N ILE A 204 -7.42 26.44 28.04
CA ILE A 204 -6.43 25.43 28.42
C ILE A 204 -6.79 24.77 29.75
N THR A 205 -7.31 25.54 30.72
CA THR A 205 -7.76 25.03 32.02
C THR A 205 -8.88 24.01 31.86
N GLU A 206 -9.88 24.33 31.04
CA GLU A 206 -11.00 23.44 30.78
C GLU A 206 -10.56 22.17 30.01
N PHE A 207 -9.57 22.30 29.12
CA PHE A 207 -8.94 21.16 28.45
C PHE A 207 -8.16 20.25 29.43
N GLU A 208 -7.44 20.83 30.40
CA GLU A 208 -6.73 20.08 31.43
C GLU A 208 -7.68 19.30 32.35
N GLU A 209 -8.76 19.94 32.80
CA GLU A 209 -9.76 19.35 33.68
C GLU A 209 -10.52 18.20 33.00
N ASN A 210 -10.91 18.39 31.73
CA ASN A 210 -11.74 17.43 31.01
C ASN A 210 -10.93 16.36 30.25
N ASN A 211 -9.64 16.61 29.94
CA ASN A 211 -8.80 15.67 29.19
C ASN A 211 -7.33 15.67 29.63
N ARG A 212 -7.10 15.49 30.94
CA ARG A 212 -5.78 15.51 31.58
C ARG A 212 -4.72 14.64 30.90
N LYS A 213 -5.10 13.47 30.38
CA LYS A 213 -4.17 12.57 29.70
C LYS A 213 -3.63 13.16 28.39
N LEU A 214 -4.49 13.77 27.58
CA LEU A 214 -4.08 14.42 26.33
C LEU A 214 -3.37 15.75 26.59
N PHE A 215 -3.79 16.47 27.63
CA PHE A 215 -3.12 17.67 28.11
C PHE A 215 -1.65 17.38 28.45
N GLU A 216 -1.36 16.36 29.27
CA GLU A 216 0.01 15.96 29.63
C GLU A 216 0.86 15.56 28.43
N ILE A 217 0.27 14.86 27.45
CA ILE A 217 0.96 14.49 26.21
C ILE A 217 1.28 15.74 25.38
N SER A 218 0.32 16.66 25.26
CA SER A 218 0.48 17.91 24.53
C SER A 218 1.50 18.83 25.19
N LYS A 219 1.54 18.84 26.54
CA LYS A 219 2.54 19.55 27.35
C LYS A 219 3.95 19.02 27.10
N ARG A 220 4.15 17.70 27.23
CA ARG A 220 5.44 17.05 27.00
C ARG A 220 5.94 17.18 25.57
N SER A 221 5.02 17.32 24.62
CA SER A 221 5.33 17.46 23.20
C SER A 221 5.48 18.91 22.74
N GLY A 222 5.29 19.90 23.62
CA GLY A 222 5.42 21.32 23.29
C GLY A 222 4.31 21.88 22.39
N TRP A 223 3.10 21.29 22.43
CA TRP A 223 2.01 21.64 21.50
C TRP A 223 1.04 22.70 22.03
N LEU A 224 0.98 22.89 23.35
CA LEU A 224 -0.08 23.64 24.04
C LEU A 224 -0.22 25.09 23.55
N GLU A 225 0.88 25.81 23.37
CA GLU A 225 0.87 27.21 22.92
C GLU A 225 0.17 27.33 21.55
N SER A 226 0.56 26.48 20.60
CA SER A 226 -0.02 26.49 19.24
C SER A 226 -1.48 26.01 19.16
N PHE A 227 -2.08 25.51 20.24
CA PHE A 227 -3.48 25.09 20.22
C PHE A 227 -4.44 26.27 20.36
N TYR A 228 -4.00 27.33 21.04
CA TYR A 228 -4.82 28.47 21.46
C TYR A 228 -4.29 29.83 20.94
N GLU A 229 -3.34 29.80 19.99
CA GLU A 229 -3.11 30.87 19.01
C GLU A 229 -4.24 30.92 17.96
#